data_AF-A0A6A6NTL5-F1
#
_entry.id   AF-A0A6A6NTL5-F1
#
_cell.length_a   1.000
_cell.length_b   1.000
_cell.length_c   1.000
_cell.angle_alpha   90.00
_cell.angle_beta   90.00
_cell.angle_gamma   90.00
#
_symmetry.space_group_name_H-M   'P 1'
#
loop_
_entity.id
_entity.type
_entity.pdbx_description
1 polymer ?
#
loop_
_entity_poly.entity_id
_entity_poly.type
_entity_poly.pdbx_seq_one_letter_code
_entity_poly.pdbx_strand_id
1 'polypeptide(L)'
;MSAIVALETISAGHPAAPLTCSLTYYLRRNPVPTRNSGSSVNLQLLLLLLLPLQSVKEIEKQWSMHYAVPLSLCVFLSQASTVAGWGFLGHRTVAFLAEKYLTPAAAELVADATAYHPFWDISDGAIWADWEGRRKYEESGPWHYIDALDNPPERCGITWPRDCGSEDKPGCVVSAITNLTLSLTDPDFPSPLPKNETVLFLIHFLGDIAQPLHTENMSRGGNGIHVDFDGRRNSLHSVWDTDIPRKARGLHHDVRKPEEKAAAKAWAEELYALAQREEGRDEEERVRCRADAACEDVVPDCVDVGSPQACALLWAGETNCYVCDYVLSRSVVWLENNDLGGEYFEGAAPIVAGRIKRAGVRLGAWLNELAALDDGSSENGRVDEEGQQEPLGAAEL
;
A
#
# COMPACT_ATOMS: atom_id res chain seq x y z
N MET A 1 71.46 36.81 -19.44
CA MET A 1 72.00 36.55 -18.09
C MET A 1 71.64 35.12 -17.75
N SER A 2 72.46 34.16 -18.18
CA SER A 2 73.44 33.45 -17.33
C SER A 2 72.73 32.68 -16.21
N ALA A 3 72.53 31.36 -16.39
CA ALA A 3 73.42 30.30 -15.86
C ALA A 3 72.79 29.75 -14.55
N ILE A 4 72.61 28.47 -14.22
CA ILE A 4 73.35 27.20 -14.42
C ILE A 4 72.40 26.10 -13.85
N VAL A 5 72.06 25.01 -14.57
CA VAL A 5 72.69 23.64 -14.56
C VAL A 5 72.43 22.89 -13.21
N ALA A 6 71.96 21.64 -13.12
CA ALA A 6 72.26 20.46 -13.92
C ALA A 6 71.16 19.38 -13.93
N LEU A 7 71.22 18.57 -14.99
CA LEU A 7 70.50 17.34 -15.31
C LEU A 7 71.20 16.07 -14.74
N GLU A 8 70.51 14.94 -14.91
CA GLU A 8 70.96 13.52 -15.05
C GLU A 8 70.48 12.58 -13.91
N THR A 9 69.94 11.36 -14.12
CA THR A 9 69.48 10.59 -15.30
C THR A 9 68.61 9.38 -14.87
N ILE A 10 67.59 9.06 -15.69
CA ILE A 10 67.08 7.74 -16.18
C ILE A 10 66.44 6.71 -15.19
N SER A 11 65.13 6.40 -15.36
CA SER A 11 64.65 5.18 -16.07
C SER A 11 63.14 4.92 -15.95
N ALA A 12 62.49 4.79 -17.12
CA ALA A 12 61.35 3.93 -17.51
C ALA A 12 60.10 3.70 -16.61
N GLY A 13 58.91 3.90 -17.21
CA GLY A 13 57.71 3.06 -16.96
C GLY A 13 56.39 3.79 -16.64
N HIS A 14 55.50 3.87 -17.62
CA HIS A 14 54.04 4.16 -17.51
C HIS A 14 53.27 3.04 -16.72
N PRO A 15 51.95 3.15 -16.42
CA PRO A 15 51.13 4.35 -16.11
C PRO A 15 50.10 4.16 -14.94
N ALA A 16 49.54 5.31 -14.53
CA ALA A 16 48.14 5.60 -14.17
C ALA A 16 47.39 4.87 -13.01
N ALA A 17 47.05 5.69 -12.00
CA ALA A 17 45.88 5.54 -11.12
C ALA A 17 45.04 6.85 -11.17
N PRO A 18 43.70 6.82 -11.15
CA PRO A 18 42.88 8.03 -11.02
C PRO A 18 42.33 8.22 -9.60
N LEU A 19 42.42 9.47 -9.12
CA LEU A 19 41.72 10.04 -7.98
C LEU A 19 41.03 11.30 -8.48
N THR A 20 39.70 11.37 -8.45
CA THR A 20 39.00 12.67 -8.38
C THR A 20 37.68 12.54 -7.62
N CYS A 21 37.70 13.16 -6.44
CA CYS A 21 36.55 13.56 -5.65
C CYS A 21 36.51 15.09 -5.66
N SER A 22 35.32 15.67 -5.46
CA SER A 22 35.04 17.04 -5.02
C SER A 22 34.70 18.10 -6.08
N LEU A 23 33.46 18.02 -6.58
CA LEU A 23 32.70 19.18 -7.11
C LEU A 23 31.98 19.96 -5.97
N THR A 24 31.95 19.39 -4.77
CA THR A 24 31.22 19.92 -3.60
C THR A 24 31.91 21.11 -2.94
N TYR A 25 33.20 21.36 -3.23
CA TYR A 25 33.95 22.48 -2.64
C TYR A 25 33.67 23.84 -3.32
N TYR A 26 33.22 23.87 -4.58
CA TYR A 26 33.07 25.12 -5.33
C TYR A 26 31.74 25.84 -5.08
N LEU A 27 30.67 25.11 -4.74
CA LEU A 27 29.33 25.68 -4.54
C LEU A 27 29.10 26.28 -3.14
N ARG A 28 30.07 26.17 -2.22
CA ARG A 28 29.94 26.66 -0.84
C ARG A 28 30.42 28.10 -0.61
N ARG A 29 30.88 28.82 -1.64
CA ARG A 29 31.51 30.15 -1.48
C ARG A 29 30.83 31.35 -2.17
N ASN A 30 29.73 31.20 -2.89
CA ASN A 30 29.07 32.34 -3.55
C ASN A 30 27.53 32.27 -3.49
N PRO A 31 26.87 32.90 -2.48
CA PRO A 31 25.42 33.08 -2.49
C PRO A 31 25.01 34.29 -3.34
N VAL A 32 24.05 34.12 -4.26
CA VAL A 32 23.44 35.19 -5.06
C VAL A 32 22.14 35.66 -4.36
N PRO A 33 21.88 36.98 -4.23
CA PRO A 33 20.76 37.49 -3.44
C PRO A 33 19.46 37.65 -4.24
N THR A 34 18.33 37.63 -3.51
CA THR A 34 16.95 37.75 -3.98
C THR A 34 16.45 39.21 -4.00
N ARG A 35 15.76 39.65 -5.08
CA ARG A 35 14.49 40.43 -5.03
C ARG A 35 13.93 40.82 -6.41
N ASN A 36 12.60 40.63 -6.52
CA ASN A 36 11.55 41.36 -7.27
C ASN A 36 11.91 42.22 -8.50
N SER A 37 11.25 41.92 -9.64
CA SER A 37 10.11 42.69 -10.20
C SER A 37 10.03 42.60 -11.73
N GLY A 38 8.86 42.28 -12.27
CA GLY A 38 8.23 42.93 -13.43
C GLY A 38 8.94 42.97 -14.79
N SER A 39 8.28 42.31 -15.76
CA SER A 39 8.08 42.77 -17.13
C SER A 39 9.20 42.59 -18.18
N SER A 40 8.98 41.58 -19.02
CA SER A 40 9.04 41.60 -20.49
C SER A 40 10.16 42.40 -21.19
N VAL A 41 11.14 41.71 -21.80
CA VAL A 41 11.57 42.01 -23.18
C VAL A 41 12.10 40.75 -23.87
N ASN A 42 11.58 40.55 -25.07
CA ASN A 42 11.88 39.53 -26.06
C ASN A 42 13.15 39.93 -26.84
N LEU A 43 14.14 39.04 -27.03
CA LEU A 43 15.16 39.24 -28.08
C LEU A 43 15.74 37.89 -28.55
N GLN A 44 14.99 37.26 -29.44
CA GLN A 44 15.46 36.16 -30.29
C GLN A 44 16.00 36.72 -31.62
N LEU A 45 16.98 36.00 -32.16
CA LEU A 45 17.42 35.95 -33.56
C LEU A 45 18.20 37.13 -34.14
N LEU A 46 19.53 36.96 -34.25
CA LEU A 46 20.27 37.26 -35.48
C LEU A 46 21.67 36.62 -35.45
N LEU A 47 21.89 35.53 -36.20
CA LEU A 47 23.02 35.35 -37.14
C LEU A 47 23.02 33.93 -37.71
N LEU A 48 22.40 33.79 -38.89
CA LEU A 48 22.75 32.79 -39.89
C LEU A 48 23.79 33.44 -40.83
N LEU A 49 24.81 32.68 -41.21
CA LEU A 49 25.49 32.63 -42.52
C LEU A 49 26.98 32.32 -42.29
N LEU A 50 27.40 31.11 -42.69
CA LEU A 50 28.65 30.81 -43.41
C LEU A 50 28.79 29.27 -43.52
N LEU A 51 28.22 28.69 -44.57
CA LEU A 51 28.70 27.43 -45.14
C LEU A 51 28.89 27.64 -46.65
N PRO A 52 30.10 27.41 -47.20
CA PRO A 52 30.30 27.50 -48.63
C PRO A 52 29.82 26.21 -49.32
N LEU A 53 29.03 26.44 -50.37
CA LEU A 53 28.71 25.47 -51.42
C LEU A 53 29.95 25.22 -52.27
N GLN A 54 30.46 23.99 -52.24
CA GLN A 54 31.30 23.38 -53.28
C GLN A 54 30.95 21.89 -53.25
N SER A 55 30.73 21.13 -54.31
CA SER A 55 30.63 21.33 -55.75
C SER A 55 29.95 20.06 -56.25
N VAL A 56 28.89 20.19 -57.04
CA VAL A 56 28.23 19.05 -57.70
C VAL A 56 29.10 18.66 -58.89
N LYS A 57 29.70 17.46 -58.84
CA LYS A 57 29.87 16.49 -59.94
C LYS A 57 30.94 15.44 -59.57
N GLU A 58 30.77 14.26 -60.16
CA GLU A 58 31.59 13.05 -60.05
C GLU A 58 31.52 12.30 -58.71
N ILE A 59 30.62 11.32 -58.62
CA ILE A 59 30.95 9.87 -58.68
C ILE A 59 29.61 9.11 -58.69
N GLU A 60 29.15 8.79 -59.89
CA GLU A 60 28.29 7.63 -60.09
C GLU A 60 29.11 6.39 -59.76
N LYS A 61 28.72 5.66 -58.73
CA LYS A 61 28.41 4.23 -58.75
C LYS A 61 28.64 3.61 -57.39
N GLN A 62 27.65 2.78 -57.07
CA GLN A 62 27.78 1.51 -56.36
C GLN A 62 27.54 1.56 -54.86
N TRP A 63 26.69 0.61 -54.45
CA TRP A 63 26.34 0.18 -53.09
C TRP A 63 25.17 0.90 -52.44
N SER A 64 23.98 0.48 -52.88
CA SER A 64 22.80 0.38 -52.05
C SER A 64 23.14 -0.34 -50.74
N MET A 65 23.21 0.39 -49.64
CA MET A 65 23.00 -0.16 -48.30
C MET A 65 22.14 0.80 -47.51
N HIS A 66 20.89 0.39 -47.32
CA HIS A 66 19.99 0.97 -46.33
C HIS A 66 20.66 0.85 -44.95
N TYR A 67 21.08 1.97 -44.38
CA TYR A 67 21.38 2.05 -42.97
C TYR A 67 20.06 1.97 -42.21
N ALA A 68 19.67 0.76 -41.84
CA ALA A 68 18.74 0.54 -40.76
C ALA A 68 19.42 1.04 -39.47
N VAL A 69 19.05 2.23 -39.02
CA VAL A 69 19.32 2.65 -37.65
C VAL A 69 18.55 1.69 -36.74
N PRO A 70 19.19 0.87 -35.90
CA PRO A 70 18.44 0.16 -34.89
C PRO A 70 18.01 1.22 -33.89
N LEU A 71 16.74 1.60 -33.97
CA LEU A 71 16.02 2.25 -32.89
C LEU A 71 16.07 1.28 -31.72
N SER A 72 17.13 1.38 -30.91
CA SER A 72 17.24 0.67 -29.64
C SER A 72 16.21 1.31 -28.71
N LEU A 73 14.97 0.85 -28.89
CA LEU A 73 13.86 1.10 -28.01
C LEU A 73 14.28 0.46 -26.68
N CYS A 74 14.88 1.27 -25.80
CA CYS A 74 14.93 0.97 -24.38
C CYS A 74 13.48 0.91 -23.92
N VAL A 75 12.87 -0.26 -24.06
CA VAL A 75 11.65 -0.62 -23.35
C VAL A 75 12.06 -0.61 -21.89
N PHE A 76 11.88 0.53 -21.24
CA PHE A 76 11.63 0.56 -19.81
C PHE A 76 10.37 -0.29 -19.62
N LEU A 77 10.57 -1.58 -19.36
CA LEU A 77 9.57 -2.38 -18.70
C LEU A 77 9.31 -1.66 -17.38
N SER A 78 8.30 -0.80 -17.35
CA SER A 78 7.63 -0.44 -16.11
C SER A 78 7.18 -1.77 -15.53
N GLN A 79 7.99 -2.31 -14.63
CA GLN A 79 7.49 -3.24 -13.65
C GLN A 79 6.52 -2.43 -12.81
N ALA A 80 5.26 -2.40 -13.27
CA ALA A 80 4.14 -2.07 -12.43
C ALA A 80 4.11 -3.18 -11.38
N SER A 81 4.87 -2.97 -10.30
CA SER A 81 4.67 -3.69 -9.05
C SER A 81 3.24 -3.40 -8.68
N THR A 82 2.37 -4.39 -8.87
CA THR A 82 1.05 -4.39 -8.27
C THR A 82 1.30 -4.37 -6.77
N VAL A 83 1.17 -3.20 -6.15
CA VAL A 83 1.07 -3.06 -4.69
C VAL A 83 -0.34 -3.50 -4.32
N ALA A 84 -0.64 -4.75 -4.66
CA ALA A 84 -1.80 -5.47 -4.18
C ALA A 84 -1.59 -5.66 -2.69
N GLY A 85 -2.67 -5.63 -1.92
CA GLY A 85 -2.70 -6.08 -0.53
C GLY A 85 -2.11 -7.45 -0.30
N TRP A 86 -2.61 -8.09 0.76
CA TRP A 86 -2.59 -9.54 0.80
C TRP A 86 -2.87 -10.12 -0.60
N GLY A 87 -2.13 -11.12 -1.03
CA GLY A 87 -2.44 -11.82 -2.27
C GLY A 87 -3.85 -12.41 -2.19
N PHE A 88 -4.35 -12.96 -3.30
CA PHE A 88 -5.72 -13.46 -3.39
C PHE A 88 -6.12 -14.40 -2.24
N LEU A 89 -5.21 -15.23 -1.75
CA LEU A 89 -5.47 -16.09 -0.59
C LEU A 89 -5.85 -15.27 0.66
N GLY A 90 -5.11 -14.21 1.00
CA GLY A 90 -5.35 -13.45 2.21
C GLY A 90 -6.64 -12.62 2.13
N HIS A 91 -6.89 -11.88 1.05
CA HIS A 91 -8.16 -11.15 0.88
C HIS A 91 -9.37 -12.07 0.91
N ARG A 92 -9.31 -13.22 0.23
CA ARG A 92 -10.39 -14.20 0.26
C ARG A 92 -10.60 -14.76 1.66
N THR A 93 -9.53 -14.98 2.41
CA THR A 93 -9.62 -15.47 3.80
C THR A 93 -10.26 -14.42 4.71
N VAL A 94 -9.85 -13.15 4.60
CA VAL A 94 -10.46 -12.02 5.32
C VAL A 94 -11.96 -11.95 5.04
N ALA A 95 -12.36 -12.02 3.77
CA ALA A 95 -13.75 -11.93 3.36
C ALA A 95 -14.59 -13.15 3.79
N PHE A 96 -14.10 -14.37 3.59
CA PHE A 96 -14.80 -15.57 4.08
C PHE A 96 -14.92 -15.60 5.60
N LEU A 97 -13.94 -15.03 6.32
CA LEU A 97 -14.02 -14.91 7.77
C LEU A 97 -15.09 -13.89 8.17
N ALA A 98 -15.11 -12.71 7.53
CA ALA A 98 -16.11 -11.68 7.74
C ALA A 98 -17.53 -12.22 7.51
N GLU A 99 -17.73 -13.03 6.46
CA GLU A 99 -19.01 -13.68 6.13
C GLU A 99 -19.62 -14.48 7.31
N LYS A 100 -18.79 -15.04 8.19
CA LYS A 100 -19.25 -15.79 9.36
C LYS A 100 -19.86 -14.90 10.45
N TYR A 101 -19.60 -13.60 10.44
CA TYR A 101 -20.05 -12.63 11.43
C TYR A 101 -21.18 -11.72 10.91
N LEU A 102 -21.60 -11.85 9.65
CA LEU A 102 -22.59 -10.97 9.05
C LEU A 102 -23.98 -11.20 9.64
N THR A 103 -24.66 -10.11 9.95
CA THR A 103 -26.11 -10.07 10.15
C THR A 103 -26.84 -10.31 8.82
N PRO A 104 -28.15 -10.64 8.83
CA PRO A 104 -28.92 -10.77 7.60
C PRO A 104 -28.88 -9.51 6.72
N ALA A 105 -28.98 -8.32 7.31
CA ALA A 105 -28.91 -7.05 6.58
C ALA A 105 -27.53 -6.84 5.92
N ALA A 106 -26.44 -7.14 6.62
CA ALA A 106 -25.11 -7.05 6.05
C ALA A 106 -24.85 -8.12 4.98
N ALA A 107 -25.42 -9.31 5.13
CA ALA A 107 -25.36 -10.34 4.10
C ALA A 107 -26.08 -9.91 2.81
N GLU A 108 -27.21 -9.20 2.92
CA GLU A 108 -27.88 -8.59 1.77
C GLU A 108 -27.03 -7.47 1.13
N LEU A 109 -26.45 -6.57 1.94
CA LEU A 109 -25.54 -5.53 1.45
C LEU A 109 -24.37 -6.12 0.64
N VAL A 110 -23.79 -7.22 1.12
CA VAL A 110 -22.71 -7.94 0.43
C VAL A 110 -23.21 -8.68 -0.82
N ALA A 111 -24.40 -9.28 -0.77
CA ALA A 111 -25.00 -9.94 -1.93
C ALA A 111 -25.24 -8.96 -3.08
N ASP A 112 -25.76 -7.77 -2.76
CA ASP A 112 -25.95 -6.68 -3.73
C ASP A 112 -24.61 -6.17 -4.29
N ALA A 113 -23.59 -6.05 -3.44
CA ALA A 113 -22.26 -5.65 -3.88
C ALA A 113 -21.62 -6.65 -4.84
N THR A 114 -21.76 -7.95 -4.54
CA THR A 114 -21.16 -9.06 -5.30
C THR A 114 -21.95 -9.46 -6.53
N ALA A 115 -23.21 -9.02 -6.66
CA ALA A 115 -24.03 -9.18 -7.87
C ALA A 115 -23.43 -8.52 -9.13
N TYR A 116 -22.28 -7.85 -9.00
CA TYR A 116 -21.44 -7.37 -10.11
C TYR A 116 -21.19 -8.43 -11.20
N HIS A 117 -21.08 -9.71 -10.82
CA HIS A 117 -20.96 -10.82 -11.77
C HIS A 117 -21.71 -12.06 -11.27
N PRO A 118 -22.33 -12.86 -12.16
CA PRO A 118 -22.96 -14.10 -11.77
C PRO A 118 -22.00 -15.02 -11.00
N PHE A 119 -22.49 -15.65 -9.93
CA PHE A 119 -21.75 -16.62 -9.11
C PHE A 119 -20.59 -16.07 -8.29
N TRP A 120 -20.41 -14.76 -8.22
CA TRP A 120 -19.47 -14.18 -7.25
C TRP A 120 -20.00 -14.35 -5.83
N ASP A 121 -19.07 -14.63 -4.93
CA ASP A 121 -19.26 -14.51 -3.49
C ASP A 121 -18.39 -13.37 -2.94
N ILE A 122 -18.47 -13.12 -1.63
CA ILE A 122 -17.70 -12.07 -0.97
C ILE A 122 -16.19 -12.17 -1.22
N SER A 123 -15.67 -13.38 -1.43
CA SER A 123 -14.25 -13.62 -1.67
C SER A 123 -13.81 -13.20 -3.08
N ASP A 124 -14.71 -13.24 -4.07
CA ASP A 124 -14.44 -12.69 -5.39
C ASP A 124 -14.50 -11.17 -5.38
N GLY A 125 -15.44 -10.60 -4.60
CA GLY A 125 -15.48 -9.17 -4.32
C GLY A 125 -14.21 -8.65 -3.64
N ALA A 126 -13.64 -9.44 -2.72
CA ALA A 126 -12.45 -9.07 -1.97
C ALA A 126 -11.17 -8.94 -2.80
N ILE A 127 -11.13 -9.49 -4.02
CA ILE A 127 -9.98 -9.33 -4.93
C ILE A 127 -10.29 -8.39 -6.10
N TRP A 128 -11.49 -7.80 -6.14
CA TRP A 128 -11.95 -6.98 -7.25
C TRP A 128 -11.13 -5.70 -7.40
N ALA A 129 -10.80 -5.03 -6.29
CA ALA A 129 -10.09 -3.76 -6.30
C ALA A 129 -8.73 -3.87 -7.01
N ASP A 130 -7.98 -4.95 -6.76
CA ASP A 130 -6.67 -5.19 -7.38
C ASP A 130 -6.70 -5.60 -8.86
N TRP A 131 -7.87 -5.91 -9.40
CA TRP A 131 -8.02 -6.30 -10.79
C TRP A 131 -8.87 -5.31 -11.58
N GLU A 132 -10.19 -5.44 -11.48
CA GLU A 132 -11.12 -4.63 -12.26
C GLU A 132 -11.22 -3.21 -11.68
N GLY A 133 -11.14 -3.05 -10.35
CA GLY A 133 -11.14 -1.77 -9.67
C GLY A 133 -10.00 -0.86 -10.12
N ARG A 134 -8.74 -1.31 -10.03
CA ARG A 134 -7.56 -0.58 -10.53
C ARG A 134 -7.63 -0.26 -12.02
N ARG A 135 -8.24 -1.12 -12.83
CA ARG A 135 -8.39 -0.91 -14.27
C ARG A 135 -9.45 0.15 -14.58
N LYS A 136 -10.48 0.25 -13.76
CA LYS A 136 -11.58 1.20 -13.89
C LYS A 136 -11.27 2.55 -13.24
N TYR A 137 -10.52 2.53 -12.15
CA TYR A 137 -10.16 3.66 -11.29
C TYR A 137 -8.65 3.66 -11.09
N GLU A 138 -7.88 4.15 -12.06
CA GLU A 138 -6.41 4.17 -11.99
C GLU A 138 -5.93 4.99 -10.78
N GLU A 139 -6.67 6.05 -10.44
CA GLU A 139 -6.47 6.91 -9.28
C GLU A 139 -6.64 6.20 -7.94
N SER A 140 -7.24 5.00 -7.92
CA SER A 140 -7.37 4.19 -6.70
C SER A 140 -6.06 3.55 -6.27
N GLY A 141 -5.01 3.60 -7.10
CA GLY A 141 -3.72 2.99 -6.82
C GLY A 141 -3.15 3.29 -5.43
N PRO A 142 -3.09 4.56 -4.98
CA PRO A 142 -2.65 4.95 -3.63
C PRO A 142 -3.61 4.53 -2.50
N TRP A 143 -4.87 4.19 -2.78
CA TRP A 143 -5.86 3.84 -1.76
C TRP A 143 -5.58 2.49 -1.08
N HIS A 144 -4.62 1.72 -1.58
CA HIS A 144 -4.27 0.42 -1.02
C HIS A 144 -3.27 0.52 0.14
N TYR A 145 -2.60 1.64 0.36
CA TYR A 145 -1.55 1.75 1.35
C TYR A 145 -1.51 3.13 2.01
N ILE A 146 -0.75 3.23 3.10
CA ILE A 146 -0.34 4.49 3.73
C ILE A 146 1.17 4.44 3.92
N ASP A 147 1.88 5.42 3.36
CA ASP A 147 3.34 5.46 3.31
C ASP A 147 3.88 6.12 4.59
N ALA A 148 4.00 5.36 5.68
CA ALA A 148 4.55 5.87 6.94
C ALA A 148 5.97 6.42 6.73
N LEU A 149 6.18 7.71 6.98
CA LEU A 149 7.49 8.37 6.91
C LEU A 149 8.21 8.27 8.27
N ASP A 150 8.48 7.06 8.71
CA ASP A 150 9.17 6.70 9.96
C ASP A 150 10.60 6.18 9.67
N ASN A 151 11.20 5.42 10.60
CA ASN A 151 12.59 4.95 10.47
C ASN A 151 12.74 3.53 11.07
N PRO A 152 12.23 2.49 10.38
CA PRO A 152 12.36 1.12 10.83
C PRO A 152 13.81 0.59 10.68
N PRO A 153 14.26 -0.32 11.56
CA PRO A 153 13.49 -0.91 12.66
C PRO A 153 13.51 -0.09 13.98
N GLU A 154 14.16 1.08 14.03
CA GLU A 154 14.33 1.83 15.28
C GLU A 154 13.08 2.57 15.75
N ARG A 155 12.25 3.04 14.83
CA ARG A 155 11.02 3.78 15.12
C ARG A 155 10.00 3.55 14.03
N CYS A 156 8.85 3.01 14.41
CA CYS A 156 7.69 2.85 13.55
C CYS A 156 6.55 3.72 14.06
N GLY A 157 5.78 4.31 13.15
CA GLY A 157 4.55 4.98 13.49
C GLY A 157 3.96 5.80 12.36
N ILE A 158 2.63 5.83 12.32
CA ILE A 158 1.86 6.63 11.37
C ILE A 158 1.58 8.01 11.94
N THR A 159 1.80 9.03 11.12
CA THR A 159 1.51 10.43 11.41
C THR A 159 0.50 10.97 10.40
N TRP A 160 -0.71 11.25 10.86
CA TRP A 160 -1.72 11.96 10.06
C TRP A 160 -1.53 13.48 10.10
N PRO A 161 -1.72 14.23 8.99
CA PRO A 161 -1.99 13.76 7.63
C PRO A 161 -0.71 13.49 6.81
N ARG A 162 0.48 13.66 7.41
CA ARG A 162 1.79 13.59 6.73
C ARG A 162 1.95 12.37 5.83
N ASP A 163 1.50 11.21 6.28
CA ASP A 163 1.75 9.92 5.60
C ASP A 163 0.66 9.56 4.57
N CYS A 164 -0.41 10.35 4.47
CA CYS A 164 -1.54 10.04 3.59
C CYS A 164 -1.42 10.72 2.22
N GLY A 165 -0.64 10.11 1.35
CA GLY A 165 -0.46 10.55 -0.03
C GLY A 165 0.42 11.79 -0.17
N SER A 166 0.54 12.29 -1.40
CA SER A 166 1.28 13.50 -1.76
C SER A 166 0.47 14.36 -2.73
N GLU A 167 0.97 15.55 -3.08
CA GLU A 167 0.32 16.41 -4.09
C GLU A 167 0.08 15.68 -5.42
N ASP A 168 1.00 14.79 -5.82
CA ASP A 168 0.92 14.03 -7.08
C ASP A 168 0.19 12.69 -6.94
N LYS A 169 -0.04 12.22 -5.70
CA LYS A 169 -0.72 10.96 -5.39
C LYS A 169 -1.64 11.17 -4.20
N PRO A 170 -2.78 11.85 -4.40
CA PRO A 170 -3.65 12.21 -3.29
C PRO A 170 -4.31 10.97 -2.68
N GLY A 171 -4.32 10.92 -1.36
CA GLY A 171 -5.00 9.88 -0.58
C GLY A 171 -4.14 8.65 -0.29
N CYS A 172 -4.68 7.84 0.60
CA CYS A 172 -4.12 6.61 1.13
C CYS A 172 -5.27 5.69 1.59
N VAL A 173 -4.96 4.50 2.08
CA VAL A 173 -5.96 3.55 2.60
C VAL A 173 -6.83 4.12 3.72
N VAL A 174 -6.25 4.95 4.61
CA VAL A 174 -7.01 5.62 5.68
C VAL A 174 -8.04 6.59 5.11
N SER A 175 -7.65 7.46 4.17
CA SER A 175 -8.60 8.39 3.55
C SER A 175 -9.62 7.66 2.66
N ALA A 176 -9.23 6.55 2.03
CA ALA A 176 -10.14 5.76 1.21
C ALA A 176 -11.23 5.10 2.07
N ILE A 177 -10.86 4.42 3.16
CA ILE A 177 -11.82 3.86 4.11
C ILE A 177 -12.73 4.96 4.67
N THR A 178 -12.16 6.13 5.02
CA THR A 178 -12.91 7.29 5.53
C THR A 178 -13.94 7.76 4.51
N ASN A 179 -13.52 8.12 3.30
CA ASN A 179 -14.38 8.71 2.29
C ASN A 179 -15.45 7.71 1.79
N LEU A 180 -15.08 6.44 1.60
CA LEU A 180 -16.01 5.41 1.16
C LEU A 180 -17.06 5.11 2.24
N THR A 181 -16.66 5.05 3.51
CA THR A 181 -17.62 4.91 4.62
C THR A 181 -18.56 6.11 4.68
N LEU A 182 -18.02 7.34 4.66
CA LEU A 182 -18.85 8.55 4.68
C LEU A 182 -19.81 8.62 3.49
N SER A 183 -19.40 8.18 2.31
CA SER A 183 -20.28 8.13 1.13
C SER A 183 -21.46 7.15 1.26
N LEU A 184 -21.40 6.23 2.22
CA LEU A 184 -22.49 5.31 2.56
C LEU A 184 -23.32 5.77 3.76
N THR A 185 -22.74 6.56 4.68
CA THR A 185 -23.38 6.91 5.96
C THR A 185 -23.85 8.34 6.06
N ASP A 186 -23.27 9.26 5.29
CA ASP A 186 -23.61 10.68 5.28
C ASP A 186 -24.32 11.05 3.96
N PRO A 187 -25.63 11.38 4.00
CA PRO A 187 -26.39 11.71 2.79
C PRO A 187 -25.92 12.99 2.09
N ASP A 188 -25.19 13.87 2.78
CA ASP A 188 -24.64 15.11 2.23
C ASP A 188 -23.22 14.90 1.68
N PHE A 189 -22.58 13.75 1.95
CA PHE A 189 -21.25 13.44 1.45
C PHE A 189 -21.31 12.96 0.00
N PRO A 190 -20.52 13.56 -0.91
CA PRO A 190 -20.55 13.17 -2.32
C PRO A 190 -20.02 11.75 -2.49
N SER A 191 -20.81 10.87 -3.11
CA SER A 191 -20.33 9.55 -3.54
C SER A 191 -19.79 9.62 -4.98
N PRO A 192 -18.47 9.46 -5.19
CA PRO A 192 -17.91 9.37 -6.54
C PRO A 192 -18.13 7.99 -7.18
N LEU A 193 -18.55 6.99 -6.40
CA LEU A 193 -18.64 5.59 -6.82
C LEU A 193 -20.06 5.02 -6.66
N PRO A 194 -20.45 4.05 -7.50
CA PRO A 194 -21.63 3.23 -7.23
C PRO A 194 -21.55 2.55 -5.85
N LYS A 195 -22.70 2.41 -5.16
CA LYS A 195 -22.77 1.80 -3.81
C LYS A 195 -22.15 0.41 -3.76
N ASN A 196 -22.43 -0.45 -4.75
CA ASN A 196 -21.85 -1.79 -4.84
C ASN A 196 -20.31 -1.76 -4.89
N GLU A 197 -19.73 -0.92 -5.75
CA GLU A 197 -18.28 -0.80 -5.90
C GLU A 197 -17.61 -0.16 -4.68
N THR A 198 -18.31 0.74 -4.00
CA THR A 198 -17.88 1.32 -2.71
C THR A 198 -17.72 0.22 -1.66
N VAL A 199 -18.70 -0.68 -1.56
CA VAL A 199 -18.64 -1.84 -0.66
C VAL A 199 -17.51 -2.80 -1.06
N LEU A 200 -17.31 -3.07 -2.36
CA LEU A 200 -16.21 -3.91 -2.83
C LEU A 200 -14.83 -3.34 -2.47
N PHE A 201 -14.63 -2.04 -2.59
CA PHE A 201 -13.41 -1.37 -2.14
C PHE A 201 -13.22 -1.48 -0.63
N LEU A 202 -14.27 -1.28 0.17
CA LEU A 202 -14.18 -1.43 1.64
C LEU A 202 -13.81 -2.86 2.06
N ILE A 203 -14.41 -3.88 1.44
CA ILE A 203 -14.06 -5.29 1.67
C ILE A 203 -12.56 -5.52 1.43
N HIS A 204 -12.00 -4.90 0.40
CA HIS A 204 -10.59 -5.02 0.06
C HIS A 204 -9.68 -4.25 1.02
N PHE A 205 -9.95 -2.96 1.25
CA PHE A 205 -9.07 -2.05 2.00
C PHE A 205 -8.98 -2.38 3.49
N LEU A 206 -10.02 -2.97 4.09
CA LEU A 206 -9.92 -3.50 5.46
C LEU A 206 -9.00 -4.73 5.55
N GLY A 207 -8.77 -5.42 4.43
CA GLY A 207 -7.71 -6.41 4.29
C GLY A 207 -6.32 -5.76 4.18
N ASP A 208 -6.17 -4.79 3.27
CA ASP A 208 -4.90 -4.09 3.01
C ASP A 208 -4.29 -3.46 4.25
N ILE A 209 -5.10 -2.74 5.02
CA ILE A 209 -4.67 -2.01 6.22
C ILE A 209 -4.13 -2.93 7.33
N ALA A 210 -4.34 -4.24 7.20
CA ALA A 210 -3.82 -5.26 8.11
C ALA A 210 -2.48 -5.88 7.65
N GLN A 211 -1.97 -5.53 6.46
CA GLN A 211 -0.68 -5.97 5.96
C GLN A 211 0.42 -4.96 6.38
N PRO A 212 1.42 -5.33 7.20
CA PRO A 212 2.45 -4.42 7.71
C PRO A 212 3.12 -3.52 6.64
N LEU A 213 3.49 -4.08 5.50
CA LEU A 213 4.15 -3.36 4.41
C LEU A 213 3.20 -2.48 3.57
N HIS A 214 1.89 -2.55 3.79
CA HIS A 214 0.91 -1.56 3.30
C HIS A 214 0.85 -0.31 4.17
N THR A 215 1.57 -0.32 5.29
CA THR A 215 1.62 0.79 6.25
C THR A 215 3.04 1.36 6.38
N GLU A 216 3.88 1.20 5.34
CA GLU A 216 5.31 1.52 5.37
C GLU A 216 5.77 2.12 4.03
N ASN A 217 6.54 3.22 4.08
CA ASN A 217 7.08 3.88 2.89
C ASN A 217 8.40 3.24 2.38
N MET A 218 9.23 2.71 3.28
CA MET A 218 10.59 2.25 2.98
C MET A 218 10.61 1.30 1.79
N SER A 219 11.39 1.68 0.77
CA SER A 219 11.51 0.92 -0.47
C SER A 219 10.15 0.60 -1.13
N ARG A 220 9.19 1.54 -1.04
CA ARG A 220 7.81 1.40 -1.56
C ARG A 220 7.10 0.21 -0.88
N GLY A 221 7.01 0.23 0.45
CA GLY A 221 6.48 -0.88 1.23
C GLY A 221 7.28 -2.17 1.03
N GLY A 222 8.60 -2.10 0.94
CA GLY A 222 9.46 -3.28 0.75
C GLY A 222 9.44 -3.89 -0.66
N ASN A 223 8.75 -3.29 -1.64
CA ASN A 223 8.81 -3.74 -3.04
C ASN A 223 10.23 -3.66 -3.64
N GLY A 224 11.02 -2.69 -3.19
CA GLY A 224 12.42 -2.52 -3.57
C GLY A 224 13.42 -3.36 -2.78
N ILE A 225 12.98 -4.15 -1.80
CA ILE A 225 13.84 -5.07 -1.03
C ILE A 225 13.75 -6.45 -1.69
N HIS A 226 14.83 -6.90 -2.33
CA HIS A 226 14.84 -8.15 -3.09
C HIS A 226 15.41 -9.30 -2.26
N VAL A 227 14.58 -10.31 -2.01
CA VAL A 227 14.87 -11.42 -1.09
C VAL A 227 14.71 -12.76 -1.80
N ASP A 228 15.25 -13.81 -1.21
CA ASP A 228 14.97 -15.19 -1.62
C ASP A 228 13.95 -15.81 -0.64
N PHE A 229 12.99 -16.57 -1.16
CA PHE A 229 12.02 -17.34 -0.36
C PHE A 229 11.82 -18.72 -0.97
N ASP A 230 12.21 -19.76 -0.23
CA ASP A 230 12.26 -21.15 -0.69
C ASP A 230 13.00 -21.29 -2.05
N GLY A 231 14.17 -20.65 -2.13
CA GLY A 231 15.05 -20.65 -3.31
C GLY A 231 14.55 -19.80 -4.49
N ARG A 232 13.49 -18.99 -4.31
CA ARG A 232 12.96 -18.11 -5.36
C ARG A 232 13.15 -16.64 -5.02
N ARG A 233 13.71 -15.90 -5.98
CA ARG A 233 13.86 -14.43 -5.90
C ARG A 233 12.51 -13.75 -5.96
N ASN A 234 12.19 -12.88 -4.99
CA ASN A 234 10.98 -12.06 -4.96
C ASN A 234 11.23 -10.69 -4.29
N SER A 235 10.22 -9.83 -4.18
CA SER A 235 10.25 -8.67 -3.27
C SER A 235 9.78 -9.07 -1.87
N LEU A 236 10.27 -8.38 -0.84
CA LEU A 236 9.81 -8.59 0.53
C LEU A 236 8.29 -8.39 0.65
N HIS A 237 7.75 -7.39 -0.06
CA HIS A 237 6.31 -7.14 -0.14
C HIS A 237 5.53 -8.37 -0.61
N SER A 238 5.88 -8.91 -1.79
CA SER A 238 5.24 -10.11 -2.34
C SER A 238 5.38 -11.34 -1.44
N VAL A 239 6.49 -11.45 -0.70
CA VAL A 239 6.68 -12.53 0.28
C VAL A 239 5.65 -12.44 1.40
N TRP A 240 5.38 -11.23 1.92
CA TRP A 240 4.36 -10.99 2.94
C TRP A 240 2.94 -11.17 2.40
N ASP A 241 2.65 -10.64 1.21
CA ASP A 241 1.31 -10.72 0.63
C ASP A 241 0.92 -12.13 0.24
N THR A 242 1.87 -12.89 -0.31
CA THR A 242 1.54 -14.08 -1.09
C THR A 242 2.29 -15.33 -0.62
N ASP A 243 3.63 -15.28 -0.53
CA ASP A 243 4.41 -16.49 -0.31
C ASP A 243 4.26 -17.03 1.13
N ILE A 244 4.29 -16.17 2.16
CA ILE A 244 4.06 -16.57 3.56
C ILE A 244 2.64 -17.14 3.75
N PRO A 245 1.55 -16.45 3.36
CA PRO A 245 0.20 -17.02 3.42
C PRO A 245 0.09 -18.38 2.71
N ARG A 246 0.60 -18.50 1.48
CA ARG A 246 0.52 -19.75 0.71
C ARG A 246 1.29 -20.88 1.39
N LYS A 247 2.52 -20.62 1.83
CA LYS A 247 3.34 -21.62 2.52
C LYS A 247 2.70 -22.05 3.85
N ALA A 248 2.16 -21.11 4.62
CA ALA A 248 1.44 -21.39 5.86
C ALA A 248 0.24 -22.31 5.63
N ARG A 249 -0.35 -22.28 4.44
CA ARG A 249 -1.46 -23.14 4.02
C ARG A 249 -1.05 -24.34 3.18
N GLY A 250 0.25 -24.63 3.08
CA GLY A 250 0.78 -25.77 2.32
C GLY A 250 0.54 -25.67 0.82
N LEU A 251 0.33 -24.46 0.29
CA LEU A 251 0.08 -24.22 -1.12
C LEU A 251 1.38 -23.99 -1.87
N HIS A 252 1.45 -24.55 -3.08
CA HIS A 252 2.55 -24.31 -3.99
C HIS A 252 2.43 -22.92 -4.66
N HIS A 253 3.52 -22.40 -5.18
CA HIS A 253 3.55 -21.04 -5.73
C HIS A 253 2.76 -20.86 -7.03
N ASP A 254 2.52 -21.94 -7.75
CA ASP A 254 1.72 -22.04 -8.98
C ASP A 254 0.30 -22.57 -8.72
N VAL A 255 -0.17 -22.50 -7.47
CA VAL A 255 -1.52 -22.89 -7.07
C VAL A 255 -2.59 -22.29 -7.99
N ARG A 256 -3.57 -23.11 -8.36
CA ARG A 256 -4.66 -22.67 -9.24
C ARG A 256 -5.70 -21.88 -8.45
N LYS A 257 -6.33 -20.90 -9.10
CA LYS A 257 -7.34 -20.02 -8.46
C LYS A 257 -8.45 -20.75 -7.69
N PRO A 258 -9.03 -21.89 -8.17
CA PRO A 258 -10.04 -22.61 -7.39
C PRO A 258 -9.49 -23.28 -6.14
N GLU A 259 -8.27 -23.82 -6.21
CA GLU A 259 -7.59 -24.46 -5.07
C GLU A 259 -7.22 -23.41 -4.02
N GLU A 260 -6.70 -22.26 -4.45
CA GLU A 260 -6.42 -21.12 -3.58
C GLU A 260 -7.70 -20.57 -2.91
N LYS A 261 -8.82 -20.51 -3.65
CA LYS A 261 -10.14 -20.13 -3.09
C LYS A 261 -10.60 -21.10 -2.00
N ALA A 262 -10.49 -22.40 -2.27
CA ALA A 262 -10.88 -23.43 -1.32
C ALA A 262 -10.02 -23.39 -0.05
N ALA A 263 -8.71 -23.16 -0.21
CA ALA A 263 -7.80 -22.99 0.91
C ALA A 263 -8.10 -21.73 1.74
N ALA A 264 -8.44 -20.61 1.11
CA ALA A 264 -8.88 -19.40 1.81
C ALA A 264 -10.13 -19.66 2.66
N LYS A 265 -11.12 -20.36 2.09
CA LYS A 265 -12.35 -20.72 2.81
C LYS A 265 -12.06 -21.62 4.02
N ALA A 266 -11.25 -22.66 3.83
CA ALA A 266 -10.87 -23.56 4.92
C ALA A 266 -10.10 -22.82 6.02
N TRP A 267 -9.19 -21.92 5.64
CA TRP A 267 -8.44 -21.13 6.62
C TRP A 267 -9.34 -20.17 7.40
N ALA A 268 -10.31 -19.53 6.75
CA ALA A 268 -11.31 -18.70 7.43
C ALA A 268 -12.12 -19.50 8.46
N GLU A 269 -12.52 -20.72 8.13
CA GLU A 269 -13.24 -21.62 9.07
C GLU A 269 -12.39 -21.99 10.28
N GLU A 270 -11.10 -22.24 10.09
CA GLU A 270 -10.15 -22.48 11.19
C GLU A 270 -9.98 -21.24 12.08
N LEU A 271 -9.78 -20.06 11.49
CA LEU A 271 -9.63 -18.80 12.24
C LEU A 271 -10.90 -18.46 13.02
N TYR A 272 -12.07 -18.68 12.43
CA TYR A 272 -13.36 -18.53 13.12
C TYR A 272 -13.46 -19.49 14.32
N ALA A 273 -13.15 -20.78 14.12
CA ALA A 273 -13.18 -21.76 15.19
C ALA A 273 -12.16 -21.47 16.30
N LEU A 274 -11.03 -20.83 16.01
CA LEU A 274 -10.07 -20.37 17.00
C LEU A 274 -10.61 -19.17 17.80
N ALA A 275 -11.20 -18.18 17.13
CA ALA A 275 -11.78 -17.01 17.79
C ALA A 275 -12.87 -17.42 18.80
N GLN A 276 -13.74 -18.35 18.42
CA GLN A 276 -14.80 -18.88 19.29
C GLN A 276 -14.28 -19.63 20.53
N ARG A 277 -13.04 -20.15 20.50
CA ARG A 277 -12.39 -20.79 21.67
C ARG A 277 -11.61 -19.80 22.54
N GLU A 278 -11.31 -18.62 22.01
CA GLU A 278 -10.63 -17.53 22.74
C GLU A 278 -11.64 -16.67 23.49
N GLU A 279 -12.89 -16.58 23.03
CA GLU A 279 -14.02 -15.81 23.59
C GLU A 279 -14.45 -16.22 25.02
N GLY A 280 -13.68 -17.09 25.69
CA GLY A 280 -13.87 -17.48 27.09
C GLY A 280 -12.57 -17.61 27.90
N ARG A 281 -11.44 -17.10 27.39
CA ARG A 281 -10.19 -16.98 28.16
C ARG A 281 -10.03 -15.54 28.62
N ASP A 282 -9.68 -15.39 29.90
CA ASP A 282 -9.60 -14.11 30.62
C ASP A 282 -8.88 -13.02 29.79
N GLU A 283 -9.45 -11.81 29.79
CA GLU A 283 -8.99 -10.61 29.07
C GLU A 283 -7.53 -10.21 29.35
N GLU A 284 -6.91 -10.79 30.37
CA GLU A 284 -5.58 -10.44 30.89
C GLU A 284 -4.40 -10.89 29.99
N GLU A 285 -4.59 -11.85 29.07
CA GLU A 285 -3.51 -12.39 28.22
C GLU A 285 -3.43 -11.74 26.81
N ARG A 286 -4.25 -10.73 26.51
CA ARG A 286 -4.38 -10.17 25.15
C ARG A 286 -3.32 -9.13 24.73
N VAL A 287 -2.20 -9.03 25.45
CA VAL A 287 -1.15 -8.04 25.16
C VAL A 287 0.22 -8.70 25.17
N ARG A 288 0.90 -8.65 24.02
CA ARG A 288 2.37 -8.56 23.98
C ARG A 288 2.85 -8.10 22.59
N CYS A 289 2.96 -6.78 22.44
CA CYS A 289 4.12 -6.19 21.79
C CYS A 289 4.84 -5.32 22.85
N ARG A 290 6.12 -5.59 23.11
CA ARG A 290 7.04 -4.74 23.88
C ARG A 290 8.34 -4.65 23.07
N ALA A 291 9.07 -3.55 23.05
CA ALA A 291 9.18 -2.50 24.06
C ALA A 291 9.25 -1.11 23.41
N ASP A 292 8.65 -0.12 24.08
CA ASP A 292 8.80 1.32 23.86
C ASP A 292 7.68 1.99 23.02
N ALA A 293 6.45 1.88 23.55
CA ALA A 293 5.45 2.97 23.60
C ALA A 293 4.48 3.25 22.43
N ALA A 294 4.18 2.31 21.51
CA ALA A 294 3.14 2.58 20.48
C ALA A 294 2.03 1.52 20.33
N CYS A 295 2.20 0.30 20.86
CA CYS A 295 1.37 -0.85 20.45
C CYS A 295 0.67 -1.56 21.63
N GLU A 296 0.68 -0.94 22.82
CA GLU A 296 0.34 -1.60 24.08
C GLU A 296 -1.10 -1.31 24.57
N ASP A 297 -1.82 -0.37 23.96
CA ASP A 297 -3.22 -0.12 24.33
C ASP A 297 -4.12 -1.16 23.65
N VAL A 298 -4.73 -2.03 24.47
CA VAL A 298 -5.92 -2.81 24.10
C VAL A 298 -7.04 -1.80 23.87
N VAL A 299 -7.03 -1.17 22.70
CA VAL A 299 -8.20 -0.43 22.26
C VAL A 299 -9.24 -1.49 21.89
N PRO A 300 -10.48 -1.41 22.43
CA PRO A 300 -11.60 -2.16 21.88
C PRO A 300 -11.57 -2.02 20.36
N ASP A 301 -11.78 -3.10 19.61
CA ASP A 301 -11.70 -3.01 18.14
C ASP A 301 -12.61 -1.87 17.66
N CYS A 302 -12.00 -0.80 17.14
CA CYS A 302 -12.71 0.39 16.70
C CYS A 302 -13.53 0.00 15.48
N VAL A 303 -14.86 -0.03 15.62
CA VAL A 303 -15.81 -0.39 14.56
C VAL A 303 -16.88 0.68 14.36
N ASP A 304 -16.67 1.87 14.94
CA ASP A 304 -17.57 3.02 14.80
C ASP A 304 -17.48 3.64 13.39
N VAL A 305 -18.47 3.33 12.56
CA VAL A 305 -18.62 3.89 11.20
C VAL A 305 -18.88 5.40 11.18
N GLY A 306 -19.26 5.99 12.32
CA GLY A 306 -19.36 7.44 12.50
C GLY A 306 -18.00 8.14 12.69
N SER A 307 -16.95 7.38 13.03
CA SER A 307 -15.59 7.88 13.23
C SER A 307 -14.55 7.15 12.35
N PRO A 308 -14.76 7.04 11.03
CA PRO A 308 -14.02 6.08 10.20
C PRO A 308 -12.53 6.38 10.08
N GLN A 309 -12.14 7.66 10.09
CA GLN A 309 -10.72 8.05 10.08
C GLN A 309 -10.01 7.60 11.35
N ALA A 310 -10.67 7.71 12.51
CA ALA A 310 -10.08 7.32 13.79
C ALA A 310 -9.84 5.80 13.85
N CYS A 311 -10.82 5.01 13.42
CA CYS A 311 -10.69 3.56 13.35
C CYS A 311 -9.61 3.14 12.35
N ALA A 312 -9.61 3.70 11.14
CA ALA A 312 -8.62 3.36 10.14
C ALA A 312 -7.19 3.73 10.58
N LEU A 313 -6.98 4.90 11.22
CA LEU A 313 -5.67 5.27 11.77
C LEU A 313 -5.20 4.32 12.86
N LEU A 314 -6.11 3.88 13.74
CA LEU A 314 -5.81 2.91 14.77
C LEU A 314 -5.38 1.57 14.17
N TRP A 315 -6.13 1.07 13.19
CA TRP A 315 -5.81 -0.19 12.53
C TRP A 315 -4.46 -0.12 11.81
N ALA A 316 -4.21 0.98 11.09
CA ALA A 316 -2.95 1.17 10.38
C ALA A 316 -1.76 1.29 11.34
N GLY A 317 -1.91 2.04 12.45
CA GLY A 317 -0.87 2.20 13.46
C GLY A 317 -0.52 0.88 14.16
N GLU A 318 -1.54 0.10 14.53
CA GLU A 318 -1.35 -1.25 15.08
C GLU A 318 -0.62 -2.18 14.11
N THR A 319 -0.96 -2.11 12.83
CA THR A 319 -0.33 -2.93 11.79
C THR A 319 1.13 -2.50 11.52
N ASN A 320 1.40 -1.20 11.49
CA ASN A 320 2.73 -0.62 11.27
C ASN A 320 3.72 -1.01 12.38
N CYS A 321 3.27 -1.24 13.63
CA CYS A 321 4.12 -1.76 14.70
C CYS A 321 4.91 -3.02 14.31
N TYR A 322 4.29 -3.95 13.56
CA TYR A 322 4.95 -5.18 13.13
C TYR A 322 6.11 -4.94 12.15
N VAL A 323 6.19 -3.76 11.53
CA VAL A 323 7.29 -3.39 10.65
C VAL A 323 8.61 -3.38 11.43
N CYS A 324 8.62 -2.70 12.58
CA CYS A 324 9.80 -2.65 13.46
C CYS A 324 9.95 -3.93 14.28
N ASP A 325 8.86 -4.44 14.85
CA ASP A 325 8.90 -5.59 15.75
C ASP A 325 9.37 -6.87 15.05
N TYR A 326 9.07 -7.00 13.75
CA TYR A 326 9.35 -8.22 13.02
C TYR A 326 9.88 -7.99 11.61
N VAL A 327 9.12 -7.32 10.74
CA VAL A 327 9.34 -7.30 9.28
C VAL A 327 10.78 -6.89 8.92
N LEU A 328 11.25 -5.78 9.50
CA LEU A 328 12.56 -5.18 9.25
C LEU A 328 13.54 -5.31 10.43
N SER A 329 13.15 -6.03 11.49
CA SER A 329 13.92 -6.19 12.74
C SER A 329 15.35 -6.73 12.55
N ARG A 330 15.57 -7.55 11.52
CA ARG A 330 16.88 -8.17 11.21
C ARG A 330 17.78 -7.31 10.32
N SER A 331 17.37 -6.10 9.93
CA SER A 331 17.96 -5.23 8.90
C SER A 331 17.76 -5.71 7.46
N VAL A 332 17.69 -4.77 6.52
CA VAL A 332 17.56 -5.04 5.08
C VAL A 332 18.69 -5.93 4.55
N VAL A 333 19.93 -5.67 4.98
CA VAL A 333 21.10 -6.45 4.54
C VAL A 333 20.97 -7.92 4.92
N TRP A 334 20.42 -8.23 6.10
CA TRP A 334 20.18 -9.61 6.48
C TRP A 334 19.08 -10.24 5.61
N LEU A 335 17.97 -9.51 5.38
CA LEU A 335 16.85 -10.01 4.57
C LEU A 335 17.28 -10.35 3.13
N GLU A 336 18.13 -9.53 2.51
CA GLU A 336 18.59 -9.75 1.14
C GLU A 336 19.62 -10.88 0.99
N ASN A 337 20.27 -11.29 2.09
CA ASN A 337 21.34 -12.31 2.09
C ASN A 337 20.90 -13.66 2.68
N ASN A 338 19.64 -13.81 3.08
CA ASN A 338 19.10 -15.04 3.66
C ASN A 338 17.83 -15.48 2.93
N ASP A 339 17.61 -16.79 2.88
CA ASP A 339 16.35 -17.35 2.42
C ASP A 339 15.30 -17.23 3.53
N LEU A 340 14.25 -16.46 3.25
CA LEU A 340 13.19 -16.15 4.20
C LEU A 340 12.16 -17.27 4.36
N GLY A 341 12.29 -18.37 3.60
CA GLY A 341 11.46 -19.57 3.76
C GLY A 341 11.75 -20.37 5.03
N GLY A 342 12.87 -20.11 5.72
CA GLY A 342 13.25 -20.80 6.97
C GLY A 342 12.74 -20.11 8.24
N GLU A 343 13.67 -19.75 9.13
CA GLU A 343 13.40 -19.12 10.45
C GLU A 343 12.51 -17.87 10.34
N TYR A 344 12.69 -17.06 9.29
CA TYR A 344 11.86 -15.86 9.07
C TYR A 344 10.39 -16.22 8.82
N PHE A 345 10.11 -17.25 8.03
CA PHE A 345 8.75 -17.71 7.81
C PHE A 345 8.10 -18.21 9.11
N GLU A 346 8.83 -18.94 9.95
CA GLU A 346 8.31 -19.50 11.20
C GLU A 346 7.77 -18.44 12.16
N GLY A 347 8.43 -17.27 12.23
CA GLY A 347 7.95 -16.14 13.03
C GLY A 347 6.94 -15.25 12.30
N ALA A 348 7.04 -15.11 10.98
CA ALA A 348 6.10 -14.28 10.20
C ALA A 348 4.71 -14.92 10.08
N ALA A 349 4.63 -16.24 9.91
CA ALA A 349 3.37 -16.97 9.70
C ALA A 349 2.30 -16.72 10.78
N PRO A 350 2.59 -16.77 12.10
CA PRO A 350 1.60 -16.46 13.12
C PRO A 350 1.18 -14.97 13.13
N ILE A 351 2.08 -14.04 12.76
CA ILE A 351 1.75 -12.61 12.64
C ILE A 351 0.73 -12.43 11.50
N VAL A 352 1.03 -12.98 10.33
CA VAL A 352 0.15 -12.96 9.15
C VAL A 352 -1.23 -13.54 9.48
N ALA A 353 -1.29 -14.71 10.13
CA ALA A 353 -2.56 -15.32 10.54
C ALA A 353 -3.34 -14.43 11.52
N GLY A 354 -2.65 -13.80 12.48
CA GLY A 354 -3.25 -12.87 13.44
C GLY A 354 -3.82 -11.62 12.78
N ARG A 355 -3.11 -11.05 11.79
CA ARG A 355 -3.56 -9.89 11.02
C ARG A 355 -4.78 -10.20 10.15
N ILE A 356 -4.75 -11.31 9.40
CA ILE A 356 -5.89 -11.78 8.61
C ILE A 356 -7.11 -12.04 9.51
N LYS A 357 -6.91 -12.67 10.67
CA LYS A 357 -8.00 -12.88 11.66
C LYS A 357 -8.63 -11.56 12.08
N ARG A 358 -7.80 -10.59 12.49
CA ARG A 358 -8.28 -9.29 12.99
C ARG A 358 -8.98 -8.48 11.89
N ALA A 359 -8.45 -8.49 10.67
CA ALA A 359 -9.08 -7.87 9.51
C ALA A 359 -10.47 -8.46 9.21
N GLY A 360 -10.62 -9.79 9.22
CA GLY A 360 -11.91 -10.43 8.95
C GLY A 360 -12.97 -10.13 10.02
N VAL A 361 -12.59 -10.13 11.30
CA VAL A 361 -13.50 -9.75 12.40
C VAL A 361 -13.94 -8.29 12.27
N ARG A 362 -12.98 -7.37 12.05
CA ARG A 362 -13.26 -5.94 11.86
C ARG A 362 -14.15 -5.70 10.64
N LEU A 363 -13.89 -6.37 9.52
CA LEU A 363 -14.69 -6.25 8.31
C LEU A 363 -16.14 -6.72 8.54
N GLY A 364 -16.35 -7.85 9.21
CA GLY A 364 -17.69 -8.33 9.55
C GLY A 364 -18.46 -7.32 10.40
N ALA A 365 -17.82 -6.79 11.45
CA ALA A 365 -18.42 -5.76 12.31
C ALA A 365 -18.70 -4.45 11.54
N TRP A 366 -17.76 -3.98 10.72
CA TRP A 366 -17.91 -2.77 9.92
C TRP A 366 -19.08 -2.86 8.94
N LEU A 367 -19.23 -4.01 8.25
CA LEU A 367 -20.35 -4.25 7.34
C LEU A 367 -21.70 -4.33 8.07
N ASN A 368 -21.71 -4.87 9.29
CA ASN A 368 -22.91 -4.88 10.14
C ASN A 368 -23.37 -3.48 10.51
N GLU A 369 -22.45 -2.62 10.97
CA GLU A 369 -22.76 -1.22 11.30
C GLU A 369 -23.23 -0.43 10.07
N LEU A 370 -22.58 -0.62 8.92
CA LEU A 370 -23.01 -0.01 7.66
C LEU A 370 -24.44 -0.42 7.26
N ALA A 371 -24.77 -1.71 7.40
CA ALA A 371 -26.09 -2.21 7.03
C ALA A 371 -27.19 -1.73 8.00
N ALA A 372 -26.89 -1.60 9.29
CA ALA A 372 -27.82 -1.09 10.31
C ALA A 372 -28.17 0.41 10.13
N LEU A 373 -27.33 1.17 9.42
CA LEU A 373 -27.65 2.55 9.06
C LEU A 373 -28.53 2.63 7.80
N ASP A 374 -28.38 1.68 6.88
CA ASP A 374 -29.12 1.64 5.61
C ASP A 374 -30.57 1.13 5.77
N ASP A 375 -30.81 0.22 6.72
CA ASP A 375 -32.14 -0.31 7.01
C ASP A 375 -33.02 0.66 7.86
N GLY A 376 -32.47 1.81 8.26
CA GLY A 376 -33.15 2.79 9.11
C GLY A 376 -33.37 2.33 10.55
N SER A 377 -32.71 1.25 11.00
CA SER A 377 -32.84 0.70 12.36
C SER A 377 -32.06 1.48 13.43
N SER A 378 -31.35 2.55 13.03
CA SER A 378 -30.85 3.58 13.96
C SER A 378 -32.00 4.43 14.52
N GLU A 379 -32.85 3.82 15.33
CA GLU A 379 -33.62 4.56 16.33
C GLU A 379 -32.69 4.92 17.49
N ASN A 380 -31.96 6.04 17.37
CA ASN A 380 -31.74 6.89 18.54
C ASN A 380 -31.31 8.33 18.18
N GLY A 381 -32.14 9.30 18.58
CA GLY A 381 -31.64 10.60 19.01
C GLY A 381 -31.76 11.80 18.06
N ARG A 382 -32.81 11.92 17.23
CA ARG A 382 -33.29 13.26 16.89
C ARG A 382 -34.14 13.76 18.04
N VAL A 383 -33.55 14.64 18.86
CA VAL A 383 -34.32 15.55 19.70
C VAL A 383 -35.01 16.51 18.73
N ASP A 384 -36.30 16.32 18.53
CA ASP A 384 -37.11 17.28 17.81
C ASP A 384 -37.15 18.57 18.65
N GLU A 385 -36.55 19.63 18.11
CA GLU A 385 -36.85 21.00 18.52
C GLU A 385 -38.29 21.31 18.12
N GLU A 386 -39.26 20.82 18.88
CA GLU A 386 -40.59 21.44 18.93
C GLU A 386 -41.25 21.05 20.25
N GLY A 387 -41.21 22.00 21.19
CA GLY A 387 -41.87 21.85 22.48
C GLY A 387 -43.37 21.73 22.31
N GLN A 388 -43.91 20.57 22.67
CA GLN A 388 -45.27 20.46 23.20
C GLN A 388 -45.38 19.22 24.08
N GLN A 389 -45.62 19.49 25.36
CA GLN A 389 -45.84 18.49 26.40
C GLN A 389 -47.30 18.04 26.34
N GLU A 390 -47.55 16.83 25.83
CA GLU A 390 -48.86 16.18 25.93
C GLU A 390 -49.10 15.71 27.38
N PRO A 391 -50.29 15.94 27.97
CA PRO A 391 -50.55 15.67 29.37
C PRO A 391 -50.83 14.18 29.61
N LEU A 392 -50.38 13.72 30.78
CA LEU A 392 -50.70 12.41 31.36
C LEU A 392 -52.22 12.21 31.42
N GLY A 393 -52.74 11.36 30.54
CA GLY A 393 -54.11 10.86 30.55
C GLY A 393 -54.27 9.68 31.49
N ALA A 394 -55.20 9.81 32.43
CA ALA A 394 -55.46 8.93 33.54
C ALA A 394 -55.92 7.51 33.16
N ALA A 395 -55.62 6.58 34.07
CA ALA A 395 -56.25 5.28 34.17
C ALA A 395 -57.78 5.38 34.31
N GLU A 396 -58.52 4.46 33.68
CA GLU A 396 -59.65 3.75 34.29
C GLU A 396 -60.19 2.62 33.37
N LEU A 397 -60.33 1.44 33.99
CA LEU A 397 -61.15 0.24 33.70
C LEU A 397 -60.81 -0.68 32.52
#